data_AF-A0A510WSV8-F1
#
_entry.id   AF-A0A510WSV8-F1
#
_cell.length_a   1.000
_cell.length_b   1.000
_cell.length_c   1.000
_cell.angle_alpha   90.00
_cell.angle_beta   90.00
_cell.angle_gamma   90.00
#
_symmetry.space_group_name_H-M   'P 1'
#
loop_
_entity.id
_entity.type
_entity.pdbx_description
1 polymer ?
#
loop_
_entity_poly.entity_id
_entity_poly.type
_entity_poly.pdbx_seq_one_letter_code
_entity_poly.pdbx_strand_id
1 'polypeptide(L)'
;MDGSELTALFEYDDEQTAKNVSEFFKNFKRISRMAGEDPAALKSPVISDIPVSHDGGNHNEDRLVEHANATDLAPKIMNDVRFALSHISKRSKSIIIGVYIDELTQESMADRILCSKTSFKAYKKIALNEFADSLSSPKTLLRIDLHENNGKGLVVG
;
A
#
# COMPACT_ATOMS: atom_id res chain seq x y z
N MET A 1 2.74 25.02 -3.67
CA MET A 1 3.75 24.60 -2.68
C MET A 1 4.23 25.80 -1.91
N ASP A 2 3.37 26.26 -1.01
CA ASP A 2 3.82 27.07 0.12
C ASP A 2 4.44 26.14 1.20
N GLY A 3 5.07 26.72 2.22
CA GLY A 3 5.74 25.95 3.27
C GLY A 3 4.80 25.07 4.12
N SER A 4 3.48 25.31 4.10
CA SER A 4 2.51 24.53 4.87
C SER A 4 2.21 23.18 4.20
N GLU A 5 2.14 23.13 2.86
CA GLU A 5 2.00 21.88 2.10
C GLU A 5 3.24 20.98 2.26
N LEU A 6 4.44 21.58 2.35
CA LEU A 6 5.69 20.84 2.59
C LEU A 6 5.77 20.26 4.00
N THR A 7 5.18 20.94 4.99
CA THR A 7 5.22 20.49 6.39
C THR A 7 4.28 19.29 6.60
N ALA A 8 3.11 19.29 5.95
CA ALA A 8 2.18 18.17 5.97
C ALA A 8 2.78 16.84 5.45
N LEU A 9 3.73 16.90 4.49
CA LEU A 9 4.43 15.72 3.98
C LEU A 9 5.35 15.02 5.02
N PHE A 10 5.70 15.71 6.11
CA PHE A 10 6.62 15.19 7.13
C PHE A 10 5.96 15.02 8.51
N GLU A 11 4.66 15.27 8.64
CA GLU A 11 3.94 15.23 9.93
C GLU A 11 3.13 13.95 10.16
N TYR A 12 3.22 12.96 9.27
CA TYR A 12 2.50 11.71 9.45
C TYR A 12 2.92 10.95 10.71
N ASP A 13 1.94 10.38 11.41
CA ASP A 13 2.19 9.48 12.53
C ASP A 13 2.62 8.12 11.98
N ASP A 14 3.92 7.87 11.97
CA ASP A 14 4.52 6.60 11.51
C ASP A 14 3.93 5.36 12.19
N GLU A 15 3.54 5.48 13.46
CA GLU A 15 3.01 4.37 14.25
C GLU A 15 1.57 4.09 13.86
N GLN A 16 0.77 5.14 13.68
CA GLN A 16 -0.60 5.02 13.22
C GLN A 16 -0.68 4.54 11.77
N THR A 17 0.14 5.10 10.88
CA THR A 17 0.27 4.68 9.49
C THR A 17 0.62 3.18 9.42
N ALA A 18 1.59 2.73 10.21
CA ALA A 18 1.95 1.31 10.26
C ALA A 18 0.78 0.41 10.72
N LYS A 19 -0.07 0.88 11.64
CA LYS A 19 -1.29 0.15 12.04
C LYS A 19 -2.29 0.09 10.89
N ASN A 20 -2.57 1.21 10.23
CA ASN A 20 -3.50 1.29 9.10
C ASN A 20 -3.09 0.33 7.98
N VAL A 21 -1.80 0.32 7.61
CA VAL A 21 -1.27 -0.60 6.60
C VAL A 21 -1.39 -2.05 7.06
N SER A 22 -1.13 -2.33 8.33
CA SER A 22 -1.30 -3.68 8.88
C SER A 22 -2.75 -4.15 8.80
N GLU A 23 -3.72 -3.27 9.06
CA GLU A 23 -5.16 -3.57 8.96
C GLU A 23 -5.64 -3.74 7.53
N PHE A 24 -5.12 -2.92 6.60
CA PHE A 24 -5.33 -3.11 5.17
C PHE A 24 -4.91 -4.52 4.74
N PHE A 25 -3.70 -4.96 5.13
CA PHE A 25 -3.21 -6.29 4.76
C PHE A 25 -3.95 -7.46 5.42
N LYS A 26 -4.55 -7.28 6.61
CA LYS A 26 -5.42 -8.32 7.22
C LYS A 26 -6.60 -8.70 6.32
N ASN A 27 -7.16 -7.73 5.60
CA ASN A 27 -8.30 -7.93 4.71
C ASN A 27 -7.86 -8.26 3.27
N PHE A 28 -6.58 -8.17 2.96
CA PHE A 28 -6.08 -8.25 1.60
C PHE A 28 -6.34 -9.60 0.92
N LYS A 29 -6.30 -10.72 1.67
CA LYS A 29 -6.71 -12.04 1.13
C LYS A 29 -8.15 -12.04 0.63
N ARG A 30 -9.06 -11.27 1.24
CA ARG A 30 -10.44 -11.11 0.77
C ARG A 30 -10.48 -10.28 -0.50
N ILE A 31 -9.74 -9.18 -0.56
CA ILE A 31 -9.61 -8.31 -1.74
C ILE A 31 -9.10 -9.11 -2.94
N SER A 32 -8.03 -9.88 -2.77
CA SER A 32 -7.46 -10.73 -3.82
C SER A 32 -8.46 -11.73 -4.39
N ARG A 33 -9.23 -12.40 -3.52
CA ARG A 33 -10.31 -13.31 -3.96
C ARG A 33 -11.41 -12.60 -4.73
N MET A 34 -11.77 -11.39 -4.33
CA MET A 34 -12.77 -10.57 -5.04
C MET A 34 -12.25 -10.09 -6.40
N ALA A 35 -10.95 -9.85 -6.51
CA ALA A 35 -10.28 -9.55 -7.78
C ALA A 35 -10.10 -10.79 -8.68
N GLY A 36 -10.37 -12.00 -8.18
CA GLY A 36 -10.09 -13.24 -8.90
C GLY A 36 -8.58 -13.56 -9.02
N GLU A 37 -7.74 -12.97 -8.17
CA GLU A 37 -6.29 -13.13 -8.21
C GLU A 37 -5.76 -13.92 -7.01
N ASP A 38 -4.66 -14.66 -7.21
CA ASP A 38 -3.89 -15.26 -6.13
C ASP A 38 -2.95 -14.20 -5.51
N PRO A 39 -2.96 -13.99 -4.17
CA PRO A 39 -2.00 -13.11 -3.51
C PRO A 39 -0.53 -13.42 -3.83
N ALA A 40 -0.21 -14.67 -4.17
CA ALA A 40 1.12 -15.07 -4.60
C ALA A 40 1.58 -14.37 -5.89
N ALA A 41 0.66 -13.82 -6.69
CA ALA A 41 0.99 -13.00 -7.87
C ALA A 41 1.84 -11.77 -7.51
N LEU A 42 1.78 -11.28 -6.27
CA LEU A 42 2.61 -10.17 -5.79
C LEU A 42 4.10 -10.51 -5.65
N LYS A 43 4.45 -11.80 -5.69
CA LYS A 43 5.84 -12.28 -5.58
C LYS A 43 6.61 -12.12 -6.90
N SER A 44 5.90 -12.12 -8.02
CA SER A 44 6.53 -11.99 -9.33
C SER A 44 7.02 -10.57 -9.59
N PRO A 45 8.17 -10.39 -10.25
CA PRO A 45 8.56 -9.08 -10.76
C PRO A 45 7.50 -8.60 -11.75
N VAL A 46 6.98 -7.41 -11.51
CA VAL A 46 6.05 -6.76 -12.43
C VAL A 46 6.86 -6.23 -13.59
N ILE A 47 6.69 -6.83 -14.78
CA ILE A 47 7.14 -6.23 -16.04
C ILE A 47 6.10 -5.14 -16.34
N SER A 48 6.30 -3.94 -15.83
CA SER A 48 5.42 -2.81 -16.14
C SER A 48 5.76 -2.27 -17.51
N ASP A 49 5.08 -2.78 -18.53
CA ASP A 49 4.81 -2.04 -19.78
C ASP A 49 3.41 -1.40 -19.64
N ILE A 50 3.23 -0.60 -18.58
CA ILE A 50 1.96 0.07 -18.30
C ILE A 50 1.90 1.31 -19.19
N PRO A 51 1.00 1.40 -20.19
CA PRO A 51 0.76 2.66 -20.86
C PRO A 51 0.08 3.58 -19.85
N VAL A 52 0.82 4.56 -19.35
CA VAL A 52 0.24 5.67 -18.60
C VAL A 52 -0.42 6.58 -19.63
N SER A 53 -1.68 6.33 -19.93
CA SER A 53 -2.52 7.31 -20.63
C SER A 53 -2.69 8.51 -19.69
N HIS A 54 -1.90 9.55 -19.90
CA HIS A 54 -2.16 10.87 -19.35
C HIS A 54 -3.36 11.46 -20.09
N ASP A 55 -4.56 11.26 -19.56
CA ASP A 55 -5.68 12.13 -19.93
C ASP A 55 -5.72 13.30 -18.95
N GLY A 56 -5.21 14.44 -19.43
CA GLY A 56 -5.43 15.73 -18.83
C GLY A 56 -6.90 16.13 -18.99
N GLY A 57 -7.73 15.70 -18.05
CA GLY A 57 -9.14 16.07 -17.96
C GLY A 57 -9.41 16.70 -16.60
N ASN A 58 -9.35 18.03 -16.53
CA ASN A 58 -9.81 18.77 -15.37
C ASN A 58 -11.34 18.65 -15.24
N HIS A 59 -11.82 18.49 -14.00
CA HIS A 59 -13.22 18.43 -13.54
C HIS A 59 -13.93 17.06 -13.54
N ASN A 60 -14.35 16.66 -12.33
CA ASN A 60 -15.42 15.69 -11.98
C ASN A 60 -15.13 14.18 -11.77
N GLU A 61 -13.92 13.77 -11.38
CA GLU A 61 -13.73 12.39 -10.85
C GLU A 61 -14.06 12.21 -9.35
N ASP A 62 -14.36 13.27 -8.61
CA ASP A 62 -14.73 13.22 -7.17
C ASP A 62 -16.05 12.48 -6.85
N ARG A 63 -16.73 11.90 -7.86
CA ARG A 63 -18.02 11.21 -7.68
C ARG A 63 -18.05 9.78 -8.22
N LEU A 64 -16.93 9.19 -8.66
CA LEU A 64 -16.94 7.84 -9.23
C LEU A 64 -17.11 6.69 -8.22
N VAL A 65 -17.05 6.97 -6.91
CA VAL A 65 -17.11 5.93 -5.84
C VAL A 65 -18.43 5.95 -5.06
N GLU A 66 -19.47 6.67 -5.49
CA GLU A 66 -20.78 6.54 -4.82
C GLU A 66 -21.51 5.22 -5.18
N HIS A 67 -21.09 4.50 -6.24
CA HIS A 67 -21.76 3.28 -6.71
C HIS A 67 -20.85 2.21 -7.37
N ALA A 68 -19.56 2.15 -7.06
CA ALA A 68 -18.71 1.05 -7.54
C ALA A 68 -18.95 -0.21 -6.70
N ASN A 69 -19.37 -1.31 -7.33
CA ASN A 69 -19.46 -2.60 -6.64
C ASN A 69 -18.05 -3.01 -6.18
N ALA A 70 -17.94 -3.63 -5.02
CA ALA A 70 -16.64 -4.03 -4.46
C ALA A 70 -15.84 -4.98 -5.39
N THR A 71 -16.52 -5.63 -6.35
CA THR A 71 -15.93 -6.41 -7.44
C THR A 71 -15.11 -5.57 -8.42
N ASP A 72 -15.50 -4.32 -8.70
CA ASP A 72 -14.81 -3.43 -9.65
C ASP A 72 -13.60 -2.73 -9.01
N LEU A 73 -13.65 -2.52 -7.70
CA LEU A 73 -12.55 -1.90 -6.95
C LEU A 73 -11.41 -2.87 -6.66
N ALA A 74 -11.71 -4.16 -6.42
CA ALA A 74 -10.70 -5.12 -6.01
C ALA A 74 -9.53 -5.29 -7.02
N PRO A 75 -9.75 -5.38 -8.35
CA PRO A 75 -8.65 -5.40 -9.33
C PRO A 75 -7.82 -4.12 -9.34
N LYS A 76 -8.45 -2.94 -9.13
CA LYS A 76 -7.73 -1.66 -9.05
C LYS A 76 -6.84 -1.60 -7.81
N ILE A 77 -7.36 -2.03 -6.65
CA ILE A 77 -6.58 -2.17 -5.42
C ILE A 77 -5.38 -3.11 -5.65
N MET A 78 -5.58 -4.25 -6.33
CA MET A 78 -4.47 -5.17 -6.63
C MET A 78 -3.37 -4.52 -7.47
N ASN A 79 -3.73 -3.73 -8.49
CA ASN A 79 -2.77 -3.00 -9.30
C ASN A 79 -2.01 -1.94 -8.51
N ASP A 80 -2.71 -1.20 -7.65
CA ASP A 80 -2.07 -0.18 -6.80
C ASP A 80 -1.12 -0.81 -5.78
N VAL A 81 -1.48 -1.95 -5.21
CA VAL A 81 -0.58 -2.70 -4.32
C VAL A 81 0.64 -3.23 -5.07
N ARG A 82 0.50 -3.72 -6.31
CA ARG A 82 1.65 -4.10 -7.14
C ARG A 82 2.57 -2.92 -7.45
N PHE A 83 1.98 -1.77 -7.78
CA PHE A 83 2.71 -0.53 -8.02
C PHE A 83 3.48 -0.10 -6.76
N ALA A 84 2.81 -0.08 -5.61
CA ALA A 84 3.43 0.31 -4.35
C ALA A 84 4.60 -0.61 -3.99
N LEU A 85 4.39 -1.93 -4.10
CA LEU A 85 5.45 -2.91 -3.86
C LEU A 85 6.61 -2.85 -4.86
N SER A 86 6.48 -2.21 -6.02
CA SER A 86 7.58 -2.03 -6.98
C SER A 86 8.39 -0.75 -6.75
N HIS A 87 7.89 0.18 -5.94
CA HIS A 87 8.49 1.49 -5.70
C HIS A 87 9.05 1.69 -4.28
N ILE A 88 8.98 0.65 -3.43
CA ILE A 88 9.61 0.64 -2.10
C ILE A 88 10.94 -0.12 -2.10
N SER A 89 11.71 -0.02 -1.01
CA SER A 89 13.00 -0.71 -0.93
C SER A 89 12.84 -2.23 -1.02
N LYS A 90 13.86 -2.92 -1.56
CA LYS A 90 13.86 -4.40 -1.66
C LYS A 90 13.65 -5.07 -0.29
N ARG A 91 14.21 -4.48 0.77
CA ARG A 91 14.03 -4.98 2.14
C ARG A 91 12.58 -4.81 2.59
N SER A 92 12.00 -3.63 2.40
CA SER A 92 10.60 -3.36 2.75
C SER A 92 9.63 -4.27 2.00
N LYS A 93 9.81 -4.41 0.68
CA LYS A 93 9.06 -5.37 -0.14
C LYS A 93 9.17 -6.79 0.42
N SER A 94 10.38 -7.24 0.75
CA SER A 94 10.59 -8.57 1.31
C SER A 94 9.90 -8.77 2.66
N ILE A 95 9.86 -7.73 3.51
CA ILE A 95 9.17 -7.78 4.80
C ILE A 95 7.66 -7.85 4.60
N ILE A 96 7.08 -7.02 3.73
CA ILE A 96 5.63 -7.01 3.49
C ILE A 96 5.17 -8.34 2.89
N ILE A 97 5.84 -8.82 1.84
CA ILE A 97 5.51 -10.11 1.22
C ILE A 97 5.67 -11.23 2.24
N GLY A 98 6.80 -11.26 2.97
CA GLY A 98 7.06 -12.30 3.95
C GLY A 98 6.04 -12.35 5.08
N VAL A 99 5.64 -11.19 5.62
CA VAL A 99 4.73 -11.13 6.76
C VAL A 99 3.26 -11.34 6.36
N TYR A 100 2.80 -10.74 5.25
CA TYR A 100 1.37 -10.69 4.93
C TYR A 100 0.93 -11.65 3.82
N ILE A 101 1.85 -12.05 2.94
CA ILE A 101 1.54 -12.95 1.82
C ILE A 101 2.02 -14.37 2.14
N ASP A 102 3.26 -14.50 2.63
CA ASP A 102 3.84 -15.78 3.06
C ASP A 102 3.45 -16.16 4.51
N GLU A 103 2.84 -15.24 5.26
CA GLU A 103 2.44 -15.43 6.67
C GLU A 103 3.59 -15.90 7.58
N LEU A 104 4.82 -15.46 7.28
CA LEU A 104 5.97 -15.74 8.13
C LEU A 104 5.79 -15.07 9.49
N THR A 105 6.18 -15.80 10.53
CA THR A 105 6.28 -15.23 11.87
C THR A 105 7.30 -14.08 11.87
N GLN A 106 7.16 -13.13 12.81
CA GLN A 106 8.15 -12.06 12.95
C GLN A 106 9.55 -12.61 13.21
N GLU A 107 9.66 -13.75 13.90
CA GLU A 107 10.94 -14.40 14.18
C GLU A 107 11.56 -14.96 12.89
N SER A 108 10.80 -15.75 12.13
CA SER A 108 11.26 -16.29 10.84
C SER A 108 11.63 -15.18 9.85
N MET A 109 10.89 -14.07 9.86
CA MET A 109 11.20 -12.93 9.00
C MET A 109 12.44 -12.17 9.46
N ALA A 110 12.65 -12.00 10.77
CA ALA A 110 13.85 -11.39 11.33
C ALA A 110 15.11 -12.20 10.98
N ASP A 111 15.04 -13.53 11.12
CA ASP A 111 16.09 -14.46 10.73
C ASP A 111 16.39 -14.38 9.23
N ARG A 112 15.34 -14.32 8.39
CA ARG A 112 15.46 -14.21 6.94
C ARG A 112 16.21 -12.95 6.49
N ILE A 113 16.07 -11.84 7.21
CA ILE A 113 16.79 -10.58 6.91
C ILE A 113 18.02 -10.36 7.80
N LEU A 114 18.43 -11.37 8.56
CA LEU A 114 19.62 -11.38 9.40
C LEU A 114 19.66 -10.21 10.41
N CYS A 115 18.55 -9.96 11.11
CA CYS A 115 18.50 -8.91 12.14
C CYS A 115 17.87 -9.37 13.45
N SER A 116 18.09 -8.60 14.52
CA SER A 116 17.48 -8.87 15.82
C SER A 116 15.97 -8.64 15.81
N LYS A 117 15.22 -9.23 16.74
CA LYS A 117 13.77 -8.97 16.90
C LYS A 117 13.46 -7.49 17.15
N THR A 118 14.34 -6.78 17.86
CA THR A 118 14.19 -5.34 18.12
C THR A 118 14.37 -4.53 16.84
N SER A 119 15.43 -4.81 16.08
CA SER A 119 15.68 -4.18 14.77
C SER A 119 14.59 -4.50 13.77
N PHE A 120 14.06 -5.73 13.81
CA PHE A 120 12.97 -6.17 12.94
C PHE A 120 11.71 -5.31 13.12
N LYS A 121 11.33 -4.97 14.36
CA LYS A 121 10.18 -4.07 14.61
C LYS A 121 10.38 -2.71 13.93
N ALA A 122 11.57 -2.14 14.03
CA ALA A 122 11.91 -0.89 13.35
C ALA A 122 11.85 -1.02 11.82
N TYR A 123 12.46 -2.07 11.25
CA TYR A 123 12.42 -2.29 9.80
C TYR A 123 11.02 -2.60 9.28
N LYS A 124 10.20 -3.32 10.06
CA LYS A 124 8.80 -3.54 9.72
C LYS A 124 8.02 -2.23 9.71
N LYS A 125 8.24 -1.34 10.69
CA LYS A 125 7.60 -0.02 10.70
C LYS A 125 8.01 0.82 9.48
N ILE A 126 9.30 0.87 9.17
CA ILE A 126 9.80 1.54 7.96
C ILE A 126 9.14 0.96 6.71
N ALA A 127 9.08 -0.36 6.59
CA ALA A 127 8.46 -1.02 5.44
C ALA A 127 7.00 -0.64 5.24
N LEU A 128 6.24 -0.56 6.34
CA LEU A 128 4.82 -0.18 6.29
C LEU A 128 4.64 1.28 5.89
N ASN A 129 5.48 2.19 6.38
CA ASN A 129 5.43 3.60 6.01
C ASN A 129 5.85 3.84 4.55
N GLU A 130 6.96 3.23 4.09
CA GLU A 130 7.36 3.30 2.67
C GLU A 130 6.23 2.81 1.74
N PHE A 131 5.49 1.78 2.17
CA PHE A 131 4.35 1.29 1.41
C PHE A 131 3.19 2.27 1.38
N ALA A 132 2.87 2.93 2.49
CA ALA A 132 1.84 3.97 2.53
C ALA A 132 2.21 5.14 1.61
N ASP A 133 3.45 5.64 1.69
CA ASP A 133 3.97 6.70 0.82
C ASP A 133 3.81 6.34 -0.67
N SER A 134 4.10 5.08 -1.00
CA SER A 134 4.03 4.63 -2.38
C SER A 134 2.60 4.37 -2.86
N LEU A 135 1.67 4.01 -1.97
CA LEU A 135 0.28 3.73 -2.30
C LEU A 135 -0.53 5.03 -2.49
N SER A 136 -0.20 6.07 -1.74
CA SER A 136 -0.79 7.42 -1.87
C SER A 136 -0.25 8.20 -3.08
N SER A 137 0.71 7.63 -3.82
CA SER A 137 1.27 8.25 -5.02
C SER A 137 0.19 8.59 -6.04
N PRO A 138 0.23 9.78 -6.69
CA PRO A 138 -0.72 10.15 -7.76
C PRO A 138 -0.73 9.19 -8.97
N LYS A 139 0.26 8.29 -9.06
CA LYS A 139 0.38 7.25 -10.09
C LYS A 139 -0.47 6.00 -9.81
N THR A 140 -1.00 5.86 -8.59
CA THR A 140 -1.97 4.80 -8.28
C THR A 140 -3.37 5.21 -8.77
N LEU A 141 -4.19 4.21 -9.09
CA LEU A 141 -5.53 4.40 -9.64
C LEU A 141 -6.52 4.92 -8.61
N LEU A 142 -6.39 4.48 -7.36
CA LEU A 142 -7.32 4.79 -6.27
C LEU A 142 -6.76 5.72 -5.21
N ARG A 143 -5.48 6.11 -5.29
CA ARG A 143 -4.83 7.07 -4.36
C ARG A 143 -5.19 6.84 -2.90
N ILE A 144 -5.11 5.57 -2.48
CA ILE A 144 -5.49 5.17 -1.14
C ILE A 144 -4.47 5.75 -0.17
N ASP A 145 -4.91 6.70 0.65
CA ASP A 145 -4.10 7.27 1.72
C ASP A 145 -4.26 6.44 3.00
N LEU A 146 -3.14 5.91 3.49
CA LEU A 146 -3.08 5.13 4.73
C LEU A 146 -2.39 5.90 5.87
N HIS A 147 -2.01 7.15 5.65
CA HIS A 147 -1.45 8.02 6.69
C HIS A 147 -2.53 8.68 7.55
N GLU A 148 -3.75 8.83 7.02
CA GLU A 148 -4.85 9.45 7.76
C GLU A 148 -5.44 8.54 8.86
N ASN A 149 -5.87 9.16 9.96
CA ASN A 149 -6.54 8.48 11.06
C ASN A 149 -7.97 8.10 10.63
N ASN A 150 -8.18 6.85 10.20
CA ASN A 150 -9.49 6.34 9.78
C ASN A 150 -10.46 6.14 10.96
N GLY A 151 -10.93 7.25 11.56
CA GLY A 151 -12.17 7.32 12.34
C GLY A 151 -13.43 7.46 11.46
N LYS A 152 -13.25 7.63 10.14
CA LYS A 152 -14.28 7.63 9.10
C LYS A 152 -13.68 6.90 7.90
N GLY A 153 -14.52 6.21 7.12
CA GLY A 153 -14.10 5.24 6.10
C GLY A 153 -13.04 5.77 5.13
N LEU A 154 -12.31 4.82 4.53
CA LEU A 154 -11.25 4.98 3.52
C LEU A 154 -11.42 6.29 2.73
N VAL A 155 -10.65 7.32 3.06
CA VAL A 155 -10.66 8.59 2.35
C VAL A 155 -9.72 8.44 1.16
N VAL A 156 -10.27 8.60 -0.05
CA VAL A 156 -9.50 8.68 -1.29
C VAL A 156 -9.15 10.15 -1.50
N GLY A 157 -7.86 10.46 -1.58
CA GLY A 157 -7.33 11.82 -1.82
C GLY A 157 -7.07 12.13 -3.29
#